data_AF-A0A255TH60-F1
#
_entry.id   AF-A0A255TH60-F1
#
_cell.length_a   1.000
_cell.length_b   1.000
_cell.length_c   1.000
_cell.angle_alpha   90.00
_cell.angle_beta   90.00
_cell.angle_gamma   90.00
#
_symmetry.space_group_name_H-M   'P 1'
#
loop_
_entity.id
_entity.type
_entity.pdbx_description
1 polymer ?
#
loop_
_entity_poly.entity_id
_entity_poly.type
_entity_poly.pdbx_seq_one_letter_code
_entity_poly.pdbx_strand_id
1 'polypeptide(L)'
;MTDVCIFLWYVYVLVSALTSTVYPSYNTVSRATYMLSLFLALRIVFTVSHIRGKYVMWGIIMWSMYELGYGIIQLVEGNSNHYLYPMTGTFLNPGPYSASLAIGLVMLCQYQKETGDGIVIYKGLTTRHIVEMITLCFVIILPSTWSRAALISVAFCLVLIYWDMIRRRIWWFVGVGVVACAVMYIAKSGSAYGRLAVNYIAAHCLMDNPLTGGGIGSFFHSYAEKTAELSAAGLALDPKHIDVLEYAFNDFLLIGVEQGLLGLAFCLALLLLVFRSLWNKSRALAYGLLSLLMFSLFSYPFELLPYQIVAVIIIAYSATDDKGIRISAAMVGVVSVVLALLPWDYSIAKKKAEDDYRMIAGISDKAFVNDYYELLPLLEDNRNFLFDFGKMLSLQGRYNDSNAMLRKGTLICNDPMFYVLQGNNYKQMGQNDKAEAMYRKAYMIMPNRLYPLYKLMLLYKDNNDRKGMKAMATRVLNFQEKVKSPATIEMKKEAKHIIEEKNE
;
A
#
# COMPACT_ATOMS: atom_id res chain seq x y z
N MET A 1 0.35 -21.28 21.10
CA MET A 1 -0.79 -20.87 20.26
C MET A 1 -0.39 -19.90 19.17
N THR A 2 0.42 -18.88 19.45
CA THR A 2 0.87 -17.89 18.44
C THR A 2 1.60 -18.56 17.27
N ASP A 3 2.54 -19.47 17.56
CA ASP A 3 3.29 -20.21 16.55
C ASP A 3 2.38 -21.02 15.61
N VAL A 4 1.36 -21.67 16.18
CA VAL A 4 0.37 -22.47 15.42
C VAL A 4 -0.49 -21.56 14.54
N CYS A 5 -0.95 -20.43 15.06
CA CYS A 5 -1.76 -19.47 14.29
C CYS A 5 -0.98 -18.93 13.08
N ILE A 6 0.29 -18.55 13.28
CA ILE A 6 1.16 -18.07 12.20
C ILE A 6 1.39 -19.16 11.16
N PHE A 7 1.70 -20.38 11.60
CA PHE A 7 1.93 -21.49 10.68
C PHE A 7 0.68 -21.84 9.87
N LEU A 8 -0.48 -21.94 10.50
CA LEU A 8 -1.75 -22.20 9.80
C LEU A 8 -2.10 -21.09 8.83
N TRP A 9 -1.88 -19.83 9.20
CA TRP A 9 -2.11 -18.71 8.28
C TRP A 9 -1.14 -18.74 7.10
N TYR A 10 0.13 -19.07 7.32
CA TYR A 10 1.11 -19.25 6.25
C TYR A 10 0.72 -20.39 5.30
N VAL A 11 0.30 -21.55 5.83
CA VAL A 11 -0.21 -22.66 5.02
C VAL A 11 -1.43 -22.23 4.21
N TYR A 12 -2.34 -21.45 4.81
CA TYR A 12 -3.49 -20.90 4.09
C TYR A 12 -3.07 -19.98 2.93
N VAL A 13 -2.09 -19.09 3.13
CA VAL A 13 -1.52 -18.25 2.07
C VAL A 13 -0.90 -19.10 0.96
N LEU A 14 -0.14 -20.14 1.30
CA LEU A 14 0.45 -21.06 0.32
C LEU A 14 -0.62 -21.79 -0.50
N VAL A 15 -1.61 -22.37 0.17
CA VAL A 15 -2.70 -23.09 -0.51
C VAL A 15 -3.47 -22.13 -1.42
N SER A 16 -3.82 -20.94 -0.93
CA SER A 16 -4.50 -19.92 -1.73
C SER A 16 -3.69 -19.51 -2.98
N ALA A 17 -2.38 -19.30 -2.83
CA ALA A 17 -1.49 -18.98 -3.94
C ALA A 17 -1.37 -20.12 -4.96
N LEU A 18 -1.39 -21.38 -4.51
CA LEU A 18 -1.33 -22.56 -5.38
C LEU A 18 -2.66 -22.85 -6.09
N THR A 19 -3.80 -22.50 -5.49
CA THR A 19 -5.12 -22.68 -6.10
C THR A 19 -5.50 -21.55 -7.04
N SER A 20 -5.07 -20.32 -6.75
CA SER A 20 -5.39 -19.11 -7.52
C SER A 20 -4.19 -18.65 -8.34
N THR A 21 -3.79 -19.43 -9.34
CA THR A 21 -2.59 -19.18 -10.18
C THR A 21 -2.78 -18.07 -11.22
N VAL A 22 -3.95 -17.42 -11.25
CA VAL A 22 -4.25 -16.32 -12.18
C VAL A 22 -3.40 -15.09 -11.88
N TYR A 23 -3.15 -14.81 -10.60
CA TYR A 23 -2.43 -13.61 -10.17
C TYR A 23 -0.97 -13.95 -9.84
N PRO A 24 0.00 -13.12 -10.27
CA PRO A 24 1.39 -13.24 -9.85
C PRO A 24 1.51 -13.13 -8.32
N SER A 25 1.71 -14.26 -7.64
CA SER A 25 1.71 -14.34 -6.17
C SER A 25 3.07 -14.73 -5.58
N TYR A 26 4.05 -15.11 -6.42
CA TYR A 26 5.34 -15.64 -5.97
C TYR A 26 6.11 -14.68 -5.06
N ASN A 27 6.11 -13.38 -5.37
CA ASN A 27 6.78 -12.36 -4.55
C ASN A 27 6.13 -12.26 -3.16
N THR A 28 4.81 -12.24 -3.09
CA THR A 28 4.05 -12.23 -1.83
C THR A 28 4.33 -13.49 -1.01
N VAL A 29 4.34 -14.66 -1.64
CA VAL A 29 4.68 -15.94 -1.01
C VAL A 29 6.13 -15.97 -0.52
N SER A 30 7.07 -15.47 -1.31
CA SER A 30 8.49 -15.36 -0.93
C SER A 30 8.65 -14.46 0.29
N ARG A 31 8.02 -13.28 0.29
CA ARG A 31 8.00 -12.37 1.44
C ARG A 31 7.40 -13.03 2.68
N ALA A 32 6.26 -13.72 2.55
CA ALA A 32 5.65 -14.45 3.67
C ALA A 32 6.59 -15.54 4.21
N THR A 33 7.32 -16.24 3.33
CA THR A 33 8.31 -17.26 3.70
C THR A 33 9.50 -16.66 4.44
N TYR A 34 10.02 -15.52 3.97
CA TYR A 34 11.06 -14.77 4.69
C TYR A 34 10.58 -14.27 6.05
N MET A 35 9.35 -13.75 6.15
CA MET A 35 8.79 -13.30 7.43
C MET A 35 8.59 -14.45 8.42
N LEU A 36 8.15 -15.63 7.95
CA LEU A 36 8.08 -16.83 8.76
C LEU A 36 9.47 -17.28 9.24
N SER A 37 10.45 -17.33 8.34
CA SER A 37 11.84 -17.67 8.69
C SER A 37 12.39 -16.72 9.75
N LEU A 38 12.23 -15.40 9.56
CA LEU A 38 12.66 -14.36 10.49
C LEU A 38 11.96 -14.50 11.84
N PHE A 39 10.64 -14.75 11.83
CA PHE A 39 9.87 -15.02 13.05
C PHE A 39 10.47 -16.19 13.84
N LEU A 40 10.73 -17.32 13.18
CA LEU A 40 11.31 -18.51 13.82
C LEU A 40 12.73 -18.24 14.37
N ALA A 41 13.57 -17.52 13.63
CA ALA A 41 14.91 -17.14 14.08
C ALA A 41 14.84 -16.26 15.35
N LEU A 42 14.03 -15.20 15.31
CA LEU A 42 13.86 -14.28 16.44
C LEU A 42 13.20 -14.96 17.64
N ARG A 43 12.26 -15.87 17.40
CA ARG A 43 11.62 -16.69 18.43
C ARG A 43 12.66 -17.48 19.21
N ILE A 44 13.64 -18.09 18.55
CA ILE A 44 14.75 -18.81 19.20
C ILE A 44 15.61 -17.83 20.00
N VAL A 45 16.07 -16.75 19.36
CA VAL A 45 16.98 -15.77 19.97
C VAL A 45 16.37 -15.19 21.25
N PHE A 46 15.11 -14.77 21.21
CA PHE A 46 14.45 -14.20 22.39
C PHE A 46 14.22 -15.22 23.51
N THR A 47 14.00 -16.49 23.18
CA THR A 47 13.80 -17.55 24.20
C THR A 47 15.11 -17.93 24.87
N VAL A 48 16.16 -18.19 24.07
CA VAL A 48 17.45 -18.70 24.57
C VAL A 48 18.21 -17.61 25.31
N SER A 49 18.22 -16.38 24.76
CA SER A 49 18.97 -15.27 25.34
C SER A 49 18.20 -14.52 26.43
N HIS A 50 16.94 -14.90 26.69
CA HIS A 50 16.06 -14.26 27.69
C HIS A 50 16.04 -12.72 27.58
N ILE A 51 15.96 -12.20 26.35
CA ILE A 51 16.01 -10.75 26.09
C ILE A 51 14.80 -10.08 26.73
N ARG A 52 15.04 -9.05 27.56
CA ARG A 52 13.96 -8.26 28.16
C ARG A 52 13.31 -7.35 27.12
N GLY A 53 11.99 -7.17 27.21
CA GLY A 53 11.21 -6.36 26.24
C GLY A 53 11.68 -4.92 26.11
N LYS A 54 12.25 -4.33 27.17
CA LYS A 54 12.87 -3.00 27.12
C LYS A 54 13.99 -2.88 26.08
N TYR A 55 14.77 -3.93 25.83
CA TYR A 55 15.86 -3.88 24.85
C TYR A 55 15.31 -3.94 23.42
N VAL A 56 14.27 -4.75 23.20
CA VAL A 56 13.56 -4.80 21.92
C VAL A 56 12.91 -3.44 21.62
N MET A 57 12.23 -2.86 22.61
CA MET A 57 11.62 -1.53 22.53
C MET A 57 12.68 -0.47 22.19
N TRP A 58 13.80 -0.42 22.93
CA TRP A 58 14.86 0.54 22.65
C TRP A 58 15.49 0.34 21.27
N GLY A 59 15.62 -0.89 20.76
CA GLY A 59 16.06 -1.13 19.38
C GLY A 59 15.13 -0.48 18.34
N ILE A 60 13.81 -0.60 18.52
CA ILE A 60 12.81 0.03 17.64
C ILE A 60 12.83 1.56 17.79
N ILE A 61 12.98 2.07 19.02
CA ILE A 61 13.11 3.51 19.27
C ILE A 61 14.37 4.06 18.62
N MET A 62 15.51 3.36 18.69
CA MET A 62 16.76 3.79 18.06
C MET A 62 16.62 3.87 16.54
N TRP A 63 15.94 2.91 15.91
CA TRP A 63 15.59 3.01 14.49
C TRP A 63 14.69 4.23 14.21
N SER A 64 13.68 4.47 15.05
CA SER A 64 12.80 5.64 14.90
C SER A 64 13.55 6.96 15.12
N MET A 65 14.55 7.00 16.00
CA MET A 65 15.43 8.15 16.23
C MET A 65 16.35 8.40 15.04
N TYR A 66 16.84 7.34 14.39
CA TYR A 66 17.59 7.46 13.14
C TYR A 66 16.74 8.13 12.05
N GLU A 67 15.49 7.68 11.86
CA GLU A 67 14.56 8.32 10.92
C GLU A 67 14.25 9.77 11.32
N LEU A 68 14.03 10.05 12.60
CA LEU A 68 13.84 11.41 13.11
C LEU A 68 15.02 12.32 12.74
N GLY A 69 16.25 11.88 13.03
CA GLY A 69 17.46 12.63 12.71
C GLY A 69 17.64 12.84 11.21
N TYR A 70 17.40 11.79 10.41
CA TYR A 70 17.51 11.87 8.96
C TYR A 70 16.50 12.86 8.36
N GLY A 71 15.25 12.86 8.83
CA GLY A 71 14.26 13.86 8.39
C GLY A 71 14.61 15.29 8.80
N ILE A 72 15.22 15.50 9.98
CA ILE A 72 15.73 16.82 10.38
C ILE A 72 16.85 17.27 9.43
N ILE A 73 17.76 16.36 9.04
CA ILE A 73 18.79 16.66 8.04
C ILE A 73 18.15 17.08 6.71
N GLN A 74 17.14 16.35 6.24
CA GLN A 74 16.40 16.71 5.01
C GLN A 74 15.75 18.09 5.07
N LEU A 75 15.22 18.49 6.24
CA LEU A 75 14.69 19.86 6.44
C LEU A 75 15.75 20.94 6.26
N VAL A 76 16.97 20.68 6.75
CA VAL A 76 18.07 21.64 6.69
C VAL A 76 18.66 21.70 5.28
N GLU A 77 18.85 20.56 4.63
CA GLU A 77 19.48 20.47 3.31
C GLU A 77 18.52 20.77 2.15
N GLY A 78 17.21 20.64 2.38
CA GLY A 78 16.19 20.80 1.33
C GLY A 78 16.13 19.62 0.35
N ASN A 79 16.86 18.53 0.60
CA ASN A 79 16.95 17.35 -0.27
C ASN A 79 16.23 16.16 0.36
N SER A 80 14.92 16.05 0.10
CA SER A 80 14.15 14.85 0.44
C SER A 80 14.06 13.89 -0.74
N ASN A 81 13.55 12.68 -0.50
CA ASN A 81 13.29 11.72 -1.57
C ASN A 81 11.98 12.01 -2.34
N HIS A 82 11.37 13.19 -2.14
CA HIS A 82 10.10 13.55 -2.78
C HIS A 82 9.98 15.04 -3.09
N TYR A 83 9.72 15.38 -4.35
CA TYR A 83 9.68 16.75 -4.87
C TYR A 83 8.71 17.71 -4.16
N LEU A 84 7.59 17.23 -3.59
CA LEU A 84 6.61 18.05 -2.86
C LEU A 84 6.78 18.11 -1.34
N TYR A 85 7.56 17.22 -0.74
CA TYR A 85 7.55 17.03 0.72
C TYR A 85 8.96 17.21 1.28
N PRO A 86 9.17 18.11 2.25
CA PRO A 86 10.52 18.44 2.71
C PRO A 86 11.14 17.34 3.59
N MET A 87 10.36 16.34 4.02
CA MET A 87 10.83 15.21 4.82
C MET A 87 10.18 13.92 4.39
N THR A 88 11.01 12.89 4.20
CA THR A 88 10.58 11.53 3.91
C THR A 88 11.40 10.49 4.67
N GLY A 89 12.36 10.90 5.50
CA GLY A 89 13.29 9.95 6.11
C GLY A 89 14.04 9.17 5.02
N THR A 90 14.30 7.90 5.28
CA THR A 90 14.83 6.97 4.26
C THR A 90 13.78 6.50 3.25
N PHE A 91 12.51 6.85 3.44
CA PHE A 91 11.41 6.45 2.56
C PHE A 91 11.27 7.40 1.36
N LEU A 92 10.49 6.96 0.37
CA LEU A 92 10.12 7.75 -0.81
C LEU A 92 8.87 8.63 -0.59
N ASN A 93 8.18 8.47 0.55
CA ASN A 93 6.92 9.13 0.84
C ASN A 93 6.85 9.53 2.34
N PRO A 94 6.30 10.71 2.68
CA PRO A 94 6.15 11.15 4.07
C PRO A 94 5.21 10.28 4.91
N GLY A 95 4.31 9.52 4.29
CA GLY A 95 3.38 8.61 4.97
C GLY A 95 4.12 7.52 5.74
N PRO A 96 4.84 6.62 5.05
CA PRO A 96 5.71 5.65 5.70
C PRO A 96 6.66 6.28 6.72
N TYR A 97 7.33 7.38 6.39
CA TYR A 97 8.18 8.10 7.34
C TYR A 97 7.48 8.46 8.66
N SER A 98 6.28 9.03 8.59
CA SER A 98 5.52 9.40 9.78
C SER A 98 5.12 8.22 10.67
N ALA A 99 5.02 7.01 10.11
CA ALA A 99 4.68 5.81 10.87
C ALA A 99 5.83 5.39 11.81
N SER A 100 7.09 5.46 11.37
CA SER A 100 8.24 5.16 12.24
C SER A 100 8.29 6.15 13.40
N LEU A 101 8.07 7.45 13.13
CA LEU A 101 7.98 8.48 14.15
C LEU A 101 6.83 8.24 15.15
N ALA A 102 5.66 7.84 14.65
CA ALA A 102 4.49 7.55 15.48
C ALA A 102 4.73 6.35 16.41
N ILE A 103 5.38 5.29 15.93
CA ILE A 103 5.75 4.13 16.75
C ILE A 103 6.72 4.55 17.86
N GLY A 104 7.81 5.25 17.48
CA GLY A 104 8.82 5.73 18.43
C GLY A 104 8.22 6.62 19.52
N LEU A 105 7.41 7.60 19.13
CA LEU A 105 6.74 8.52 20.05
C LEU A 105 5.83 7.78 21.05
N VAL A 106 4.99 6.88 20.55
CA VAL A 106 4.04 6.13 21.40
C VAL A 106 4.78 5.21 22.38
N MET A 107 5.84 4.54 21.93
CA MET A 107 6.66 3.70 22.81
C MET A 107 7.38 4.53 23.89
N LEU A 108 7.94 5.70 23.52
CA LEU A 108 8.57 6.63 24.46
C LEU A 108 7.59 7.13 25.52
N CYS A 109 6.39 7.54 25.12
CA CYS A 109 5.36 7.99 26.06
C CYS A 109 4.92 6.89 27.03
N GLN A 110 4.73 5.66 26.55
CA GLN A 110 4.41 4.53 27.43
C GLN A 110 5.57 4.22 28.39
N TYR A 111 6.81 4.24 27.88
CA TYR A 111 7.99 4.01 28.71
C TYR A 111 8.12 5.06 29.83
N GLN A 112 7.87 6.33 29.52
CA GLN A 112 7.85 7.42 30.51
C GLN A 112 6.74 7.25 31.56
N LYS A 113 5.56 6.75 31.16
CA LYS A 113 4.47 6.47 32.12
C LYS A 113 4.86 5.37 33.11
N GLU A 114 5.61 4.37 32.67
CA GLU A 114 6.03 3.23 33.50
C GLU A 114 7.29 3.49 34.32
N THR A 115 8.15 4.41 33.87
CA THR A 115 9.45 4.67 34.49
C THR A 115 9.39 5.92 35.38
N GLY A 116 9.89 5.81 36.61
CA GLY A 116 10.05 6.96 37.51
C GLY A 116 11.16 7.92 37.07
N ASP A 117 11.68 8.72 38.00
CA ASP A 117 12.62 9.81 37.68
C ASP A 117 13.98 9.37 37.12
N GLY A 118 14.26 8.06 37.12
CA GLY A 118 15.45 7.46 36.54
C GLY A 118 16.72 7.74 37.35
N ILE A 119 17.88 7.73 36.69
CA ILE A 119 19.19 7.91 37.34
C ILE A 119 19.64 9.37 37.12
N VAL A 120 20.18 10.01 38.17
CA VAL A 120 20.82 11.34 38.06
C VAL A 120 22.13 11.21 37.30
N ILE A 121 22.29 11.99 36.23
CA ILE A 121 23.45 11.98 35.34
C ILE A 121 24.42 13.11 35.73
N TYR A 122 23.93 14.35 35.82
CA TYR A 122 24.77 15.50 36.13
C TYR A 122 23.93 16.69 36.64
N LYS A 123 24.33 17.30 37.76
CA LYS A 123 23.69 18.51 38.34
C LYS A 123 22.15 18.49 38.33
N GLY A 124 21.55 17.37 38.73
CA GLY A 124 20.08 17.22 38.79
C GLY A 124 19.41 16.83 37.46
N LEU A 125 20.13 16.81 36.34
CA LEU A 125 19.65 16.21 35.10
C LEU A 125 19.56 14.69 35.27
N THR A 126 18.38 14.12 35.01
CA THR A 126 18.16 12.67 35.10
C THR A 126 17.98 12.04 33.72
N THR A 127 18.10 10.70 33.63
CA THR A 127 17.78 9.94 32.41
C THR A 127 16.36 10.22 31.92
N ARG A 128 15.42 10.55 32.80
CA ARG A 128 14.05 10.91 32.43
C ARG A 128 14.00 12.19 31.59
N HIS A 129 14.75 13.22 31.99
CA HIS A 129 14.82 14.48 31.24
C HIS A 129 15.36 14.28 29.82
N ILE A 130 16.31 13.36 29.63
CA ILE A 130 16.81 13.01 28.28
C ILE A 130 15.70 12.38 27.44
N VAL A 131 14.95 11.42 28.00
CA VAL A 131 13.84 10.78 27.31
C VAL A 131 12.73 11.79 27.00
N GLU A 132 12.45 12.74 27.90
CA GLU A 132 11.52 13.85 27.69
C GLU A 132 11.96 14.77 26.54
N MET A 133 13.24 15.13 26.47
CA MET A 133 13.78 15.92 25.36
C MET A 133 13.66 15.18 24.02
N ILE A 134 14.01 13.88 23.98
CA ILE A 134 13.83 13.05 22.77
C ILE A 134 12.36 13.02 22.37
N THR A 135 11.46 12.76 23.32
CA THR A 135 10.01 12.71 23.11
C THR A 135 9.50 14.04 22.54
N LEU A 136 9.98 15.17 23.07
CA LEU A 136 9.64 16.50 22.57
C LEU A 136 10.06 16.69 21.10
N CYS A 137 11.24 16.20 20.69
CA CYS A 137 11.64 16.23 19.29
C CYS A 137 10.65 15.48 18.38
N PHE A 138 10.19 14.29 18.78
CA PHE A 138 9.15 13.56 18.03
C PHE A 138 7.83 14.33 17.97
N VAL A 139 7.39 14.93 19.08
CA VAL A 139 6.15 15.74 19.14
C VAL A 139 6.22 16.95 18.20
N ILE A 140 7.39 17.57 18.06
CA ILE A 140 7.58 18.74 17.19
C ILE A 140 7.64 18.34 15.71
N ILE A 141 8.35 17.26 15.38
CA ILE A 141 8.58 16.85 13.98
C ILE A 141 7.40 16.07 13.40
N LEU A 142 6.66 15.28 14.18
CA LEU A 142 5.58 14.47 13.63
C LEU A 142 4.50 15.29 12.89
N PRO A 143 3.99 16.42 13.40
CA PRO A 143 2.99 17.23 12.70
C PRO A 143 3.49 17.82 11.37
N SER A 144 4.79 18.13 11.25
CA SER A 144 5.36 18.68 10.01
C SER A 144 5.45 17.65 8.88
N THR A 145 5.20 16.36 9.15
CA THR A 145 5.03 15.32 8.11
C THR A 145 3.69 15.40 7.36
N TRP A 146 2.71 16.17 7.87
CA TRP A 146 1.36 16.28 7.30
C TRP A 146 0.61 14.94 7.16
N SER A 147 0.97 13.96 7.98
CA SER A 147 0.36 12.62 7.98
C SER A 147 -0.76 12.50 9.01
N ARG A 148 -2.00 12.65 8.54
CA ARG A 148 -3.21 12.51 9.39
C ARG A 148 -3.34 11.12 10.00
N ALA A 149 -2.97 10.07 9.25
CA ALA A 149 -3.02 8.70 9.74
C ALA A 149 -2.08 8.51 10.95
N ALA A 150 -0.88 9.08 10.90
CA ALA A 150 0.07 9.02 12.02
C ALA A 150 -0.43 9.83 13.22
N LEU A 151 -0.95 11.04 12.99
CA LEU A 151 -1.49 11.88 14.07
C LEU A 151 -2.71 11.24 14.76
N ILE A 152 -3.65 10.66 13.99
CA ILE A 152 -4.81 9.94 14.53
C ILE A 152 -4.35 8.72 15.32
N SER A 153 -3.38 7.96 14.80
CA SER A 153 -2.82 6.80 15.48
C SER A 153 -2.16 7.16 16.82
N VAL A 154 -1.30 8.18 16.83
CA VAL A 154 -0.66 8.68 18.07
C VAL A 154 -1.70 9.19 19.04
N ALA A 155 -2.66 10.02 18.59
CA ALA A 155 -3.71 10.55 19.45
C ALA A 155 -4.53 9.42 20.11
N PHE A 156 -4.92 8.41 19.34
CA PHE A 156 -5.63 7.24 19.85
C PHE A 156 -4.82 6.50 20.92
N CYS A 157 -3.54 6.20 20.64
CA CYS A 157 -2.67 5.54 21.61
C CYS A 157 -2.44 6.38 22.87
N LEU A 158 -2.24 7.70 22.75
CA LEU A 158 -2.06 8.59 23.89
C LEU A 158 -3.32 8.66 24.77
N VAL A 159 -4.52 8.64 24.18
CA VAL A 159 -5.78 8.57 24.94
C VAL A 159 -5.83 7.32 25.80
N LEU A 160 -5.42 6.17 25.26
CA LEU A 160 -5.38 4.90 26.00
C LEU A 160 -4.28 4.89 27.06
N ILE A 161 -3.07 5.36 26.72
CA ILE A 161 -1.93 5.45 27.64
C ILE A 161 -2.30 6.34 28.83
N TYR A 162 -2.92 7.51 28.60
CA TYR A 162 -3.23 8.48 29.64
C TYR A 162 -4.71 8.49 30.06
N TRP A 163 -5.42 7.38 29.86
CA TRP A 163 -6.86 7.25 30.12
C TRP A 163 -7.27 7.72 31.52
N ASP A 164 -6.51 7.37 32.56
CA ASP A 164 -6.81 7.73 33.95
C ASP A 164 -6.84 9.25 34.18
N MET A 165 -6.01 10.00 33.45
CA MET A 165 -5.93 11.46 33.49
C MET A 165 -7.01 12.08 32.59
N ILE A 166 -7.18 11.53 31.39
CA ILE A 166 -8.07 12.06 30.35
C ILE A 166 -9.54 11.86 30.69
N ARG A 167 -9.93 10.71 31.28
CA ARG A 167 -11.33 10.37 31.56
C ARG A 167 -12.05 11.40 32.43
N ARG A 168 -11.32 12.12 33.29
CA ARG A 168 -11.86 13.19 34.14
C ARG A 168 -12.18 14.48 33.38
N ARG A 169 -11.61 14.67 32.19
CA ARG A 169 -11.74 15.86 31.35
C ARG A 169 -12.09 15.49 29.90
N ILE A 170 -12.76 14.34 29.70
CA ILE A 170 -12.95 13.75 28.36
C ILE A 170 -13.62 14.74 27.39
N TRP A 171 -14.60 15.52 27.85
CA TRP A 171 -15.29 16.52 27.02
C TRP A 171 -14.37 17.64 26.53
N TRP A 172 -13.36 18.04 27.31
CA TRP A 172 -12.38 19.03 26.87
C TRP A 172 -11.49 18.45 25.76
N PHE A 173 -11.00 17.21 25.93
CA PHE A 173 -10.22 16.52 24.91
C PHE A 173 -11.03 16.20 23.65
N VAL A 174 -12.32 15.86 23.80
CA VAL A 174 -13.25 15.70 22.67
C VAL A 174 -13.41 17.03 21.92
N GLY A 175 -13.61 18.14 22.64
CA GLY A 175 -13.68 19.48 22.03
C GLY A 175 -12.42 19.84 21.23
N VAL A 176 -11.24 19.69 21.84
CA VAL A 176 -9.94 19.91 21.17
C VAL A 176 -9.76 18.97 19.98
N GLY A 177 -10.12 17.70 20.15
CA GLY A 177 -10.04 16.69 19.10
C GLY A 177 -10.94 17.01 17.90
N VAL A 178 -12.18 17.43 18.13
CA VAL A 178 -13.11 17.84 17.07
C VAL A 178 -12.57 19.04 16.30
N VAL A 179 -12.05 20.06 17.00
CA VAL A 179 -11.43 21.23 16.35
C VAL A 179 -10.21 20.81 15.53
N ALA A 180 -9.31 20.00 16.09
CA ALA A 180 -8.13 19.51 15.38
C ALA A 180 -8.51 18.68 14.14
N CYS A 181 -9.49 17.78 14.26
CA CYS A 181 -10.02 17.00 13.14
C CYS A 181 -10.64 17.90 12.07
N ALA A 182 -11.42 18.92 12.46
CA ALA A 182 -12.02 19.88 11.53
C ALA A 182 -10.94 20.66 10.76
N VAL A 183 -9.93 21.18 11.47
CA VAL A 183 -8.79 21.89 10.86
C VAL A 183 -8.03 20.98 9.88
N MET A 184 -7.67 19.77 10.32
CA MET A 184 -6.98 18.79 9.46
C MET A 184 -7.81 18.33 8.26
N TYR A 185 -9.14 18.27 8.42
CA TYR A 185 -10.07 17.93 7.35
C TYR A 185 -10.12 19.04 6.30
N ILE A 186 -10.32 20.29 6.73
CA ILE A 186 -10.35 21.46 5.85
C ILE A 186 -9.01 21.61 5.10
N ALA A 187 -7.89 21.41 5.80
CA ALA A 187 -6.56 21.58 5.21
C ALA A 187 -6.19 20.53 4.14
N LYS A 188 -6.84 19.34 4.11
CA LYS A 188 -6.47 18.24 3.20
C LYS A 188 -7.66 17.35 2.79
N SER A 189 -8.80 17.94 2.49
CA SER A 189 -10.06 17.22 2.22
C SER A 189 -9.95 16.19 1.08
N GLY A 190 -9.28 16.52 -0.02
CA GLY A 190 -9.18 15.65 -1.21
C GLY A 190 -8.55 14.28 -0.95
N SER A 191 -7.52 14.19 -0.09
CA SER A 191 -6.91 12.90 0.26
C SER A 191 -7.82 12.04 1.15
N ALA A 192 -8.72 12.64 1.93
CA ALA A 192 -9.65 11.86 2.77
C ALA A 192 -10.72 11.19 1.91
N TYR A 193 -11.31 11.93 0.98
CA TYR A 193 -12.30 11.38 0.06
C TYR A 193 -11.71 10.30 -0.86
N GLY A 194 -10.46 10.45 -1.31
CA GLY A 194 -9.78 9.39 -2.05
C GLY A 194 -9.68 8.09 -1.25
N ARG A 195 -9.30 8.16 0.03
CA ARG A 195 -9.25 6.98 0.92
C ARG A 195 -10.63 6.38 1.18
N LEU A 196 -11.66 7.21 1.34
CA LEU A 196 -13.04 6.75 1.48
C LEU A 196 -13.52 5.99 0.23
N ALA A 197 -13.22 6.53 -0.96
CA ALA A 197 -13.54 5.86 -2.22
C ALA A 197 -12.84 4.50 -2.34
N VAL A 198 -11.55 4.44 -2.03
CA VAL A 198 -10.78 3.19 -2.04
C VAL A 198 -11.38 2.17 -1.09
N ASN A 199 -11.62 2.56 0.18
CA ASN A 199 -12.18 1.66 1.18
C ASN A 199 -13.60 1.20 0.82
N TYR A 200 -14.43 2.07 0.25
CA TYR A 200 -15.78 1.73 -0.18
C TYR A 200 -15.75 0.65 -1.28
N ILE A 201 -14.94 0.86 -2.32
CA ILE A 201 -14.84 -0.09 -3.44
C ILE A 201 -14.23 -1.42 -2.95
N ALA A 202 -13.14 -1.38 -2.17
CA ALA A 202 -12.52 -2.58 -1.63
C ALA A 202 -13.46 -3.38 -0.71
N ALA A 203 -14.31 -2.71 0.09
CA ALA A 203 -15.34 -3.37 0.88
C ALA A 203 -16.39 -4.08 0.00
N HIS A 204 -16.73 -3.54 -1.16
CA HIS A 204 -17.60 -4.21 -2.13
C HIS A 204 -16.90 -5.38 -2.82
N CYS A 205 -15.58 -5.30 -3.09
CA CYS A 205 -14.82 -6.44 -3.61
C CYS A 205 -14.86 -7.64 -2.65
N LEU A 206 -14.78 -7.40 -1.34
CA LEU A 206 -14.89 -8.48 -0.34
C LEU A 206 -16.25 -9.21 -0.42
N MET A 207 -17.31 -8.55 -0.88
CA MET A 207 -18.64 -9.16 -0.99
C MET A 207 -18.74 -10.17 -2.13
N ASP A 208 -17.86 -10.11 -3.13
CA ASP A 208 -17.88 -11.04 -4.27
C ASP A 208 -17.42 -12.45 -3.89
N ASN A 209 -16.39 -12.54 -3.05
CA ASN A 209 -15.83 -13.80 -2.56
C ASN A 209 -15.53 -13.71 -1.05
N PRO A 210 -16.57 -13.67 -0.19
CA PRO A 210 -16.41 -13.30 1.21
C PRO A 210 -15.62 -14.31 2.03
N LEU A 211 -15.68 -15.62 1.73
CA LEU A 211 -15.03 -16.63 2.57
C LEU A 211 -13.52 -16.67 2.36
N THR A 212 -13.08 -16.83 1.11
CA THR A 212 -11.68 -17.10 0.75
C THR A 212 -11.00 -15.95 0.01
N GLY A 213 -11.74 -14.91 -0.37
CA GLY A 213 -11.22 -13.80 -1.17
C GLY A 213 -11.01 -14.18 -2.65
N GLY A 214 -10.44 -13.24 -3.40
CA GLY A 214 -10.12 -13.39 -4.82
C GLY A 214 -8.80 -14.12 -5.10
N GLY A 215 -7.99 -14.43 -4.09
CA GLY A 215 -6.66 -15.03 -4.21
C GLY A 215 -5.52 -14.03 -3.97
N ILE A 216 -4.36 -14.55 -3.59
CA ILE A 216 -3.17 -13.73 -3.30
C ILE A 216 -2.75 -12.94 -4.55
N GLY A 217 -2.62 -11.61 -4.41
CA GLY A 217 -2.30 -10.69 -5.50
C GLY A 217 -3.51 -10.18 -6.30
N SER A 218 -4.75 -10.55 -5.95
CA SER A 218 -5.94 -10.18 -6.72
C SER A 218 -6.45 -8.75 -6.48
N PHE A 219 -5.91 -8.02 -5.49
CA PHE A 219 -6.51 -6.78 -4.98
C PHE A 219 -6.78 -5.75 -6.09
N PHE A 220 -5.74 -5.40 -6.87
CA PHE A 220 -5.85 -4.34 -7.88
C PHE A 220 -6.79 -4.70 -9.03
N HIS A 221 -6.79 -5.96 -9.45
CA HIS A 221 -7.71 -6.46 -10.46
C HIS A 221 -9.16 -6.40 -9.95
N SER A 222 -9.41 -6.95 -8.76
CA SER A 222 -10.74 -6.97 -8.13
C SER A 222 -11.27 -5.55 -7.95
N TYR A 223 -10.41 -4.63 -7.51
CA TYR A 223 -10.72 -3.21 -7.39
C TYR A 223 -11.11 -2.58 -8.73
N ALA A 224 -10.35 -2.83 -9.80
CA ALA A 224 -10.64 -2.29 -11.13
C ALA A 224 -11.98 -2.82 -11.67
N GLU A 225 -12.22 -4.13 -11.56
CA GLU A 225 -13.45 -4.78 -12.01
C GLU A 225 -14.66 -4.24 -11.23
N LYS A 226 -14.57 -4.17 -9.90
CA LYS A 226 -15.65 -3.63 -9.08
C LYS A 226 -15.90 -2.15 -9.35
N THR A 227 -14.85 -1.36 -9.60
CA THR A 227 -15.02 0.04 -10.00
C THR A 227 -15.79 0.16 -11.31
N ALA A 228 -15.51 -0.70 -12.28
CA ALA A 228 -16.20 -0.71 -13.56
C ALA A 228 -17.68 -1.08 -13.42
N GLU A 229 -17.98 -2.10 -12.62
CA GLU A 229 -19.35 -2.53 -12.31
C GLU A 229 -20.15 -1.41 -11.64
N LEU A 230 -19.60 -0.82 -10.58
CA LEU A 230 -20.26 0.28 -9.86
C LEU A 230 -20.43 1.53 -10.74
N SER A 231 -19.47 1.81 -11.62
CA SER A 231 -19.58 2.91 -12.58
C SER A 231 -20.68 2.66 -13.62
N ALA A 232 -20.86 1.42 -14.06
CA ALA A 232 -21.93 1.05 -14.99
C ALA A 232 -23.32 1.10 -14.33
N ALA A 233 -23.41 0.77 -13.04
CA ALA A 233 -24.65 0.81 -12.26
C ALA A 233 -25.08 2.22 -11.81
N GLY A 234 -24.24 3.23 -12.01
CA GLY A 234 -24.42 4.58 -11.48
C GLY A 234 -23.69 4.74 -10.14
N LEU A 235 -22.45 5.23 -10.22
CA LEU A 235 -21.54 5.33 -9.08
C LEU A 235 -22.13 6.22 -7.97
N ALA A 236 -22.26 5.67 -6.75
CA ALA A 236 -22.67 6.42 -5.57
C ALA A 236 -21.59 7.39 -5.04
N LEU A 237 -20.34 7.21 -5.48
CA LEU A 237 -19.19 8.04 -5.17
C LEU A 237 -19.00 9.13 -6.22
N ASP A 238 -18.43 10.27 -5.83
CA ASP A 238 -17.92 11.26 -6.81
C ASP A 238 -16.71 10.67 -7.56
N PRO A 239 -16.79 10.51 -8.91
CA PRO A 239 -15.69 10.01 -9.75
C PRO A 239 -14.34 10.68 -9.51
N LYS A 240 -14.30 11.96 -9.10
CA LYS A 240 -13.06 12.73 -8.90
C LYS A 240 -12.12 12.12 -7.86
N HIS A 241 -12.65 11.29 -6.96
CA HIS A 241 -11.89 10.67 -5.87
C HIS A 241 -11.30 9.30 -6.22
N ILE A 242 -11.71 8.69 -7.33
CA ILE A 242 -11.13 7.44 -7.83
C ILE A 242 -9.78 7.76 -8.49
N ASP A 243 -8.73 6.99 -8.20
CA ASP A 243 -7.43 7.18 -8.85
C ASP A 243 -6.71 5.85 -9.08
N VAL A 244 -5.61 5.89 -9.83
CA VAL A 244 -4.71 4.75 -9.97
C VAL A 244 -4.01 4.52 -8.63
N LEU A 245 -4.07 3.28 -8.14
CA LEU A 245 -3.54 2.90 -6.85
C LEU A 245 -2.09 2.42 -6.98
N GLU A 246 -1.26 2.81 -6.03
CA GLU A 246 0.06 2.22 -5.83
C GLU A 246 0.04 1.15 -4.73
N TYR A 247 -0.87 1.32 -3.78
CA TYR A 247 -1.03 0.51 -2.57
C TYR A 247 -2.53 0.36 -2.27
N ALA A 248 -2.90 -0.61 -1.44
CA ALA A 248 -4.28 -0.81 -1.01
C ALA A 248 -4.75 0.29 -0.04
N PHE A 249 -3.82 0.89 0.70
CA PHE A 249 -4.06 1.96 1.68
C PHE A 249 -5.00 1.61 2.84
N ASN A 250 -5.31 0.33 2.98
CA ASN A 250 -5.94 -0.28 4.13
C ASN A 250 -5.53 -1.76 4.16
N ASP A 251 -4.58 -2.10 5.02
CA ASP A 251 -3.99 -3.44 5.05
C ASP A 251 -5.02 -4.53 5.45
N PHE A 252 -6.06 -4.18 6.20
CA PHE A 252 -7.13 -5.14 6.55
C PHE A 252 -8.05 -5.41 5.36
N LEU A 253 -8.40 -4.39 4.58
CA LEU A 253 -9.18 -4.59 3.35
C LEU A 253 -8.36 -5.33 2.30
N LEU A 254 -7.04 -5.13 2.25
CA LEU A 254 -6.15 -5.95 1.42
C LEU A 254 -6.27 -7.44 1.78
N ILE A 255 -6.13 -7.78 3.07
CA ILE A 255 -6.33 -9.16 3.56
C ILE A 255 -7.74 -9.63 3.22
N GLY A 256 -8.77 -8.83 3.46
CA GLY A 256 -10.16 -9.20 3.17
C GLY A 256 -10.39 -9.52 1.69
N VAL A 257 -9.93 -8.67 0.78
CA VAL A 257 -10.15 -8.86 -0.66
C VAL A 257 -9.39 -10.06 -1.20
N GLU A 258 -8.13 -10.27 -0.79
CA GLU A 258 -7.31 -11.37 -1.31
C GLU A 258 -7.56 -12.71 -0.61
N GLN A 259 -7.86 -12.68 0.68
CA GLN A 259 -7.90 -13.86 1.55
C GLN A 259 -9.26 -14.09 2.24
N GLY A 260 -10.22 -13.20 2.05
CA GLY A 260 -11.57 -13.30 2.61
C GLY A 260 -11.63 -13.17 4.13
N LEU A 261 -12.79 -13.50 4.67
CA LEU A 261 -13.08 -13.55 6.11
C LEU A 261 -12.19 -14.58 6.83
N LEU A 262 -11.74 -15.64 6.15
CA LEU A 262 -10.79 -16.60 6.73
C LEU A 262 -9.42 -15.96 7.00
N GLY A 263 -8.86 -15.21 6.05
CA GLY A 263 -7.62 -14.45 6.26
C GLY A 263 -7.75 -13.41 7.37
N LEU A 264 -8.88 -12.68 7.38
CA LEU A 264 -9.19 -11.73 8.45
C LEU A 264 -9.31 -12.42 9.82
N ALA A 265 -9.92 -13.61 9.89
CA ALA A 265 -10.03 -14.37 11.12
C ALA A 265 -8.64 -14.80 11.65
N PHE A 266 -7.73 -15.26 10.79
CA PHE A 266 -6.35 -15.55 11.19
C PHE A 266 -5.63 -14.30 11.68
N CYS A 267 -5.77 -13.17 10.98
CA CYS A 267 -5.19 -11.90 11.39
C CYS A 267 -5.70 -11.48 12.77
N LEU A 268 -7.01 -11.49 13.00
CA LEU A 268 -7.62 -11.11 14.28
C LEU A 268 -7.22 -12.08 15.40
N ALA A 269 -7.22 -13.39 15.15
CA ALA A 269 -6.79 -14.38 16.12
C ALA A 269 -5.33 -14.15 16.54
N LEU A 270 -4.44 -13.90 15.58
CA LEU A 270 -3.03 -13.58 15.84
C LEU A 270 -2.91 -12.32 16.68
N LEU A 271 -3.60 -11.24 16.31
CA LEU A 271 -3.56 -9.97 17.04
C LEU A 271 -4.03 -10.15 18.49
N LEU A 272 -5.12 -10.89 18.73
CA LEU A 272 -5.63 -11.18 20.08
C LEU A 272 -4.58 -11.92 20.93
N LEU A 273 -3.92 -12.94 20.37
CA LEU A 273 -2.86 -13.69 21.06
C LEU A 273 -1.65 -12.80 21.38
N VAL A 274 -1.22 -11.99 20.41
CA VAL A 274 -0.08 -11.08 20.54
C VAL A 274 -0.35 -10.00 21.59
N PHE A 275 -1.50 -9.31 21.51
CA PHE A 275 -1.87 -8.28 22.48
C PHE A 275 -2.02 -8.83 23.90
N ARG A 276 -2.68 -9.99 24.06
CA ARG A 276 -2.79 -10.64 25.37
C ARG A 276 -1.42 -10.93 26.00
N SER A 277 -0.46 -11.35 25.19
CA SER A 277 0.91 -11.61 25.67
C SER A 277 1.66 -10.31 25.98
N LEU A 278 1.67 -9.37 25.04
CA LEU A 278 2.41 -8.11 25.20
C LEU A 278 1.87 -7.25 26.34
N TRP A 279 0.56 -7.28 26.61
CA TRP A 279 -0.03 -6.50 27.71
C TRP A 279 0.58 -6.83 29.07
N ASN A 280 1.02 -8.08 29.25
CA ASN A 280 1.67 -8.55 30.46
C ASN A 280 3.20 -8.41 30.41
N LYS A 281 3.81 -8.50 29.22
CA LYS A 281 5.28 -8.51 29.06
C LYS A 281 5.89 -7.13 28.83
N SER A 282 5.27 -6.33 27.97
CA SER A 282 5.75 -4.99 27.60
C SER A 282 4.61 -4.20 26.96
N ARG A 283 3.99 -3.31 27.75
CA ARG A 283 2.94 -2.42 27.23
C ARG A 283 3.48 -1.47 26.18
N ALA A 284 4.74 -1.05 26.27
CA ALA A 284 5.36 -0.21 25.25
C ALA A 284 5.35 -0.89 23.86
N LEU A 285 5.74 -2.16 23.78
CA LEU A 285 5.66 -2.92 22.53
C LEU A 285 4.21 -3.12 22.08
N ALA A 286 3.27 -3.35 23.00
CA ALA A 286 1.85 -3.43 22.68
C ALA A 286 1.34 -2.13 22.03
N TYR A 287 1.63 -0.97 22.62
CA TYR A 287 1.21 0.32 22.09
C TYR A 287 1.93 0.70 20.79
N GLY A 288 3.19 0.30 20.62
CA GLY A 288 3.89 0.47 19.34
C GLY A 288 3.25 -0.34 18.21
N LEU A 289 2.87 -1.59 18.46
CA LEU A 289 2.12 -2.40 17.50
C LEU A 289 0.72 -1.82 17.24
N LEU A 290 0.03 -1.37 18.29
CA LEU A 290 -1.28 -0.72 18.15
C LEU A 290 -1.20 0.55 17.30
N SER A 291 -0.15 1.36 17.50
CA SER A 291 0.13 2.54 16.68
C SER A 291 0.28 2.18 15.19
N LEU A 292 1.02 1.11 14.89
CA LEU A 292 1.19 0.62 13.54
C LEU A 292 -0.13 0.10 12.92
N LEU A 293 -0.94 -0.63 13.69
CA LEU A 293 -2.25 -1.13 13.24
C LEU A 293 -3.24 -0.01 13.00
N MET A 294 -3.31 0.99 13.89
CA MET A 294 -4.15 2.17 13.71
C MET A 294 -3.74 2.97 12.47
N PHE A 295 -2.43 3.07 12.21
CA PHE A 295 -1.92 3.69 11.00
C PHE A 295 -2.32 2.90 9.73
N SER A 296 -2.32 1.56 9.80
CA SER A 296 -2.66 0.67 8.68
C SER A 296 -4.12 0.70 8.22
N LEU A 297 -5.04 1.25 9.02
CA LEU A 297 -6.44 1.45 8.62
C LEU A 297 -6.62 2.54 7.54
N PHE A 298 -5.62 3.43 7.40
CA PHE A 298 -5.68 4.59 6.51
C PHE A 298 -4.43 4.72 5.62
N SER A 299 -3.54 3.73 5.68
CA SER A 299 -2.24 3.68 5.03
C SER A 299 -1.83 2.23 4.75
N TYR A 300 -0.57 2.02 4.37
CA TYR A 300 -0.05 0.76 3.80
C TYR A 300 1.26 0.29 4.46
N PRO A 301 1.46 0.42 5.79
CA PRO A 301 2.70 0.00 6.41
C PRO A 301 3.03 -1.48 6.11
N PHE A 302 2.06 -2.38 6.10
CA PHE A 302 2.34 -3.82 5.91
C PHE A 302 2.63 -4.20 4.46
N GLU A 303 2.51 -3.29 3.50
CA GLU A 303 3.02 -3.46 2.14
C GLU A 303 4.54 -3.16 2.04
N LEU A 304 5.12 -2.55 3.08
CA LEU A 304 6.53 -2.15 3.14
C LEU A 304 7.36 -3.04 4.08
N LEU A 305 8.51 -3.50 3.57
CA LEU A 305 9.39 -4.43 4.27
C LEU A 305 9.83 -3.96 5.68
N PRO A 306 10.22 -2.68 5.92
CA PRO A 306 10.65 -2.25 7.25
C PRO A 306 9.60 -2.47 8.33
N TYR A 307 8.32 -2.22 8.03
CA TYR A 307 7.23 -2.37 8.99
C TYR A 307 6.79 -3.82 9.16
N GLN A 308 6.90 -4.64 8.11
CA GLN A 308 6.75 -6.09 8.24
C GLN A 308 7.79 -6.66 9.23
N ILE A 309 9.06 -6.24 9.11
CA ILE A 309 10.14 -6.64 10.01
C ILE A 309 9.87 -6.19 11.45
N VAL A 310 9.49 -4.92 11.66
CA VAL A 310 9.16 -4.39 13.00
C VAL A 310 8.02 -5.19 13.62
N ALA A 311 6.97 -5.50 12.86
CA ALA A 311 5.86 -6.30 13.35
C ALA A 311 6.29 -7.73 13.70
N VAL A 312 7.09 -8.39 12.85
CA VAL A 312 7.64 -9.73 13.13
C VAL A 312 8.50 -9.73 14.39
N ILE A 313 9.33 -8.71 14.61
CA ILE A 313 10.12 -8.56 15.85
C ILE A 313 9.20 -8.51 17.08
N ILE A 314 8.15 -7.69 17.04
CA ILE A 314 7.20 -7.56 18.16
C ILE A 314 6.41 -8.86 18.38
N ILE A 315 5.94 -9.50 17.30
CA ILE A 315 5.19 -10.75 17.34
C ILE A 315 6.07 -11.89 17.87
N ALA A 316 7.31 -12.03 17.41
CA ALA A 316 8.27 -13.01 17.89
C ALA A 316 8.58 -12.81 19.39
N TYR A 317 8.73 -11.56 19.83
CA TYR A 317 8.90 -11.25 21.25
C TYR A 317 7.67 -11.66 22.08
N SER A 318 6.47 -11.39 21.58
CA SER A 318 5.23 -11.77 22.25
C SER A 318 5.13 -13.29 22.47
N ALA A 319 5.65 -14.08 21.54
CA ALA A 319 5.57 -15.53 21.59
C ALA A 319 6.52 -16.16 22.63
N THR A 320 7.49 -15.44 23.21
CA THR A 320 8.55 -15.96 24.13
C THR A 320 8.16 -17.02 25.15
N ASP A 321 7.02 -16.87 25.83
CA ASP A 321 6.59 -17.72 26.95
C ASP A 321 5.45 -18.69 26.56
N ASP A 322 5.13 -18.76 25.27
CA ASP A 322 4.09 -19.65 24.79
C ASP A 322 4.56 -21.10 25.01
N LYS A 323 3.78 -21.89 25.78
CA LYS A 323 4.00 -23.32 26.01
C LYS A 323 3.70 -24.15 24.75
N GLY A 324 4.06 -23.62 23.58
CA GLY A 324 3.84 -24.23 22.28
C GLY A 324 4.65 -25.51 22.09
N ILE A 325 4.78 -25.93 20.84
CA ILE A 325 5.43 -27.20 20.49
C ILE A 325 6.86 -27.19 21.02
N ARG A 326 7.20 -28.17 21.87
CA ARG A 326 8.56 -28.37 22.41
C ARG A 326 9.47 -28.94 21.32
N ILE A 327 9.78 -28.13 20.32
CA ILE A 327 10.77 -28.44 19.29
C ILE A 327 12.14 -27.98 19.78
N SER A 328 13.19 -28.75 19.52
CA SER A 328 14.55 -28.33 19.86
C SER A 328 14.90 -27.02 19.13
N ALA A 329 15.56 -26.10 19.83
CA ALA A 329 16.00 -24.83 19.24
C ALA A 329 16.86 -25.04 17.98
N ALA A 330 17.67 -26.12 17.98
CA ALA A 330 18.46 -26.53 16.82
C ALA A 330 17.58 -26.87 15.60
N MET A 331 16.51 -27.67 15.78
CA MET A 331 15.61 -28.02 14.69
C MET A 331 14.84 -26.80 14.16
N VAL A 332 14.35 -25.92 15.04
CA VAL A 332 13.70 -24.66 14.60
C VAL A 332 14.70 -23.78 13.84
N GLY A 333 15.97 -23.75 14.27
CA GLY A 333 17.04 -23.02 13.59
C GLY A 333 17.30 -23.55 12.20
N VAL A 334 17.41 -24.88 12.05
CA VAL A 334 17.56 -25.54 10.74
C VAL A 334 16.36 -25.23 9.85
N VAL A 335 15.13 -25.37 10.35
CA VAL A 335 13.90 -25.04 9.59
C VAL A 335 13.90 -23.58 9.16
N SER A 336 14.26 -22.65 10.04
CA SER A 336 14.35 -21.22 9.72
C SER A 336 15.36 -20.95 8.60
N VAL A 337 16.55 -21.54 8.65
CA VAL A 337 17.58 -21.41 7.60
C VAL A 337 17.09 -22.01 6.28
N VAL A 338 16.53 -23.21 6.30
CA VAL A 338 16.00 -23.86 5.09
C VAL A 338 14.91 -22.99 4.46
N LEU A 339 13.95 -22.49 5.24
CA LEU A 339 12.90 -21.60 4.74
C LEU A 339 13.46 -20.31 4.14
N ALA A 340 14.51 -19.73 4.71
CA ALA A 340 15.16 -18.54 4.14
C ALA A 340 15.84 -18.84 2.80
N LEU A 341 16.39 -20.04 2.63
CA LEU A 341 17.08 -20.44 1.40
C LEU A 341 16.11 -20.79 0.26
N LEU A 342 14.88 -21.26 0.56
CA LEU A 342 13.91 -21.67 -0.47
C LEU A 342 13.67 -20.62 -1.57
N PRO A 343 13.30 -19.37 -1.26
CA PRO A 343 13.11 -18.32 -2.28
C PRO A 343 14.40 -17.60 -2.70
N TRP A 344 15.57 -17.93 -2.14
CA TRP A 344 16.81 -17.15 -2.26
C TRP A 344 17.27 -16.96 -3.71
N ASP A 345 17.42 -18.05 -4.47
CA ASP A 345 17.91 -17.98 -5.84
C ASP A 345 16.97 -17.18 -6.74
N TYR A 346 15.65 -17.38 -6.58
CA TYR A 346 14.65 -16.57 -7.28
C TYR A 346 14.78 -15.09 -6.91
N SER A 347 14.93 -14.75 -5.63
CA SER A 347 15.03 -13.36 -5.20
C SER A 347 16.26 -12.66 -5.75
N ILE A 348 17.40 -13.36 -5.86
CA ILE A 348 18.60 -12.84 -6.52
C ILE A 348 18.34 -12.64 -8.02
N ALA A 349 17.82 -13.66 -8.71
CA ALA A 349 17.55 -13.60 -10.14
C ALA A 349 16.56 -12.47 -10.47
N LYS A 350 15.50 -12.33 -9.66
CA LYS A 350 14.53 -11.26 -9.79
C LYS A 350 15.15 -9.89 -9.54
N LYS A 351 15.95 -9.73 -8.50
CA LYS A 351 16.61 -8.44 -8.22
C LYS A 351 17.49 -8.01 -9.39
N LYS A 352 18.24 -8.97 -9.97
CA LYS A 352 19.02 -8.73 -11.19
C LYS A 352 18.12 -8.34 -12.36
N ALA A 353 17.04 -9.08 -12.60
CA ALA A 353 16.07 -8.75 -13.66
C ALA A 353 15.45 -7.35 -13.49
N GLU A 354 15.15 -6.93 -12.27
CA GLU A 354 14.68 -5.56 -11.98
C GLU A 354 15.75 -4.51 -12.30
N ASP A 355 17.02 -4.78 -12.00
CA ASP A 355 18.13 -3.86 -12.34
C ASP A 355 18.39 -3.82 -13.85
N ASP A 356 18.32 -4.96 -14.53
CA ASP A 356 18.41 -5.05 -16.00
C ASP A 356 17.26 -4.26 -16.66
N TYR A 357 16.02 -4.43 -16.18
CA TYR A 357 14.88 -3.63 -16.66
C TYR A 357 15.08 -2.13 -16.40
N ARG A 358 15.62 -1.71 -15.26
CA ARG A 358 15.86 -0.27 -14.97
C ARG A 358 16.77 0.39 -16.01
N MET A 359 17.68 -0.34 -16.64
CA MET A 359 18.54 0.19 -17.70
C MET A 359 17.80 0.44 -19.02
N ILE A 360 16.73 -0.31 -19.28
CA ILE A 360 15.94 -0.24 -20.54
C ILE A 360 14.53 0.32 -20.35
N ALA A 361 14.16 0.71 -19.13
CA ALA A 361 12.83 1.19 -18.79
C ALA A 361 12.45 2.42 -19.62
N GLY A 362 11.22 2.42 -20.15
CA GLY A 362 10.72 3.48 -21.03
C GLY A 362 11.32 3.53 -22.45
N ILE A 363 12.37 2.75 -22.75
CA ILE A 363 12.94 2.67 -24.10
C ILE A 363 12.03 1.80 -24.98
N SER A 364 11.60 2.36 -26.12
CA SER A 364 10.69 1.69 -27.06
C SER A 364 11.41 1.34 -28.38
N ASP A 365 12.55 0.66 -28.29
CA ASP A 365 13.34 0.22 -29.45
C ASP A 365 13.17 -1.30 -29.69
N LYS A 366 13.02 -1.69 -30.95
CA LYS A 366 12.89 -3.09 -31.36
C LYS A 366 14.07 -3.97 -30.94
N ALA A 367 15.26 -3.38 -30.75
CA ALA A 367 16.45 -4.08 -30.31
C ALA A 367 16.25 -4.80 -28.96
N PHE A 368 15.42 -4.23 -28.08
CA PHE A 368 15.21 -4.75 -26.73
C PHE A 368 14.11 -5.81 -26.62
N VAL A 369 13.42 -6.14 -27.72
CA VAL A 369 12.28 -7.07 -27.67
C VAL A 369 12.66 -8.41 -27.06
N ASN A 370 13.85 -8.95 -27.39
CA ASN A 370 14.33 -10.21 -26.84
C ASN A 370 14.64 -10.08 -25.34
N ASP A 371 15.29 -8.98 -24.92
CA ASP A 371 15.58 -8.72 -23.50
C ASP A 371 14.28 -8.72 -22.67
N TYR A 372 13.23 -8.06 -23.17
CA TYR A 372 11.92 -8.10 -22.49
C TYR A 372 11.32 -9.52 -22.42
N TYR A 373 11.47 -10.36 -23.44
CA TYR A 373 11.00 -11.75 -23.36
C TYR A 373 11.81 -12.59 -22.34
N GLU A 374 13.12 -12.37 -22.23
CA GLU A 374 13.98 -13.05 -21.26
C GLU A 374 13.64 -12.65 -19.82
N LEU A 375 13.32 -11.37 -19.59
CA LEU A 375 12.97 -10.85 -18.27
C LEU A 375 11.54 -11.20 -17.82
N LEU A 376 10.63 -11.49 -18.75
CA LEU A 376 9.20 -11.70 -18.48
C LEU A 376 8.92 -12.69 -17.34
N PRO A 377 9.52 -13.90 -17.27
CA PRO A 377 9.21 -14.88 -16.22
C PRO A 377 9.49 -14.39 -14.79
N LEU A 378 10.39 -13.40 -14.63
CA LEU A 378 10.78 -12.85 -13.33
C LEU A 378 10.04 -11.55 -12.97
N LEU A 379 9.46 -10.88 -13.98
CA LEU A 379 8.87 -9.54 -13.87
C LEU A 379 7.37 -9.50 -14.16
N GLU A 380 6.66 -10.64 -14.10
CA GLU A 380 5.20 -10.69 -14.32
C GLU A 380 4.39 -9.91 -13.28
N ASP A 381 4.95 -9.62 -12.11
CA ASP A 381 4.33 -8.77 -11.07
C ASP A 381 4.77 -7.30 -11.15
N ASN A 382 5.53 -6.92 -12.19
CA ASN A 382 5.98 -5.54 -12.40
C ASN A 382 5.11 -4.84 -13.45
N ARG A 383 4.20 -3.99 -12.97
CA ARG A 383 3.26 -3.25 -13.82
C ARG A 383 3.92 -2.32 -14.84
N ASN A 384 5.03 -1.68 -14.47
CA ASN A 384 5.73 -0.74 -15.37
C ASN A 384 6.39 -1.52 -16.50
N PHE A 385 7.05 -2.64 -16.17
CA PHE A 385 7.64 -3.55 -17.14
C PHE A 385 6.60 -4.06 -18.15
N LEU A 386 5.45 -4.57 -17.67
CA LEU A 386 4.39 -5.07 -18.56
C LEU A 386 3.79 -3.98 -19.46
N PHE A 387 3.66 -2.76 -18.95
CA PHE A 387 3.16 -1.63 -19.75
C PHE A 387 4.16 -1.21 -20.83
N ASP A 388 5.44 -1.03 -20.47
CA ASP A 388 6.51 -0.69 -21.40
C ASP A 388 6.67 -1.77 -22.47
N PHE A 389 6.63 -3.04 -22.07
CA PHE A 389 6.71 -4.16 -23.00
C PHE A 389 5.53 -4.17 -23.98
N GLY A 390 4.31 -4.05 -23.45
CA GLY A 390 3.10 -3.94 -24.28
C GLY A 390 3.17 -2.77 -25.25
N LYS A 391 3.61 -1.60 -24.79
CA LYS A 391 3.78 -0.39 -25.61
C LYS A 391 4.81 -0.59 -26.72
N MET A 392 5.98 -1.15 -26.40
CA MET A 392 7.01 -1.45 -27.38
C MET A 392 6.48 -2.40 -28.46
N LEU A 393 5.82 -3.49 -28.09
CA LEU A 393 5.24 -4.45 -29.05
C LEU A 393 4.18 -3.79 -29.95
N SER A 394 3.36 -2.90 -29.39
CA SER A 394 2.35 -2.12 -30.14
C SER A 394 2.99 -1.25 -31.21
N LEU A 395 4.06 -0.52 -30.87
CA LEU A 395 4.79 0.35 -31.79
C LEU A 395 5.44 -0.43 -32.95
N GLN A 396 5.76 -1.71 -32.75
CA GLN A 396 6.28 -2.60 -33.79
C GLN A 396 5.17 -3.33 -34.58
N GLY A 397 3.90 -2.98 -34.39
CA GLY A 397 2.77 -3.63 -35.07
C GLY A 397 2.43 -5.04 -34.54
N ARG A 398 3.09 -5.51 -33.48
CA ARG A 398 2.83 -6.82 -32.84
C ARG A 398 1.65 -6.72 -31.87
N TYR A 399 0.48 -6.38 -32.40
CA TYR A 399 -0.70 -6.02 -31.60
C TYR A 399 -1.23 -7.14 -30.70
N ASN A 400 -1.20 -8.40 -31.16
CA ASN A 400 -1.65 -9.54 -30.35
C ASN A 400 -0.72 -9.81 -29.15
N ASP A 401 0.60 -9.75 -29.38
CA ASP A 401 1.61 -9.94 -28.33
C ASP A 401 1.54 -8.79 -27.31
N SER A 402 1.39 -7.55 -27.82
CA SER A 402 1.14 -6.37 -27.00
C SER A 402 -0.08 -6.58 -26.10
N ASN A 403 -1.21 -7.00 -26.67
CA ASN A 403 -2.43 -7.27 -25.90
C ASN A 403 -2.24 -8.40 -24.88
N ALA A 404 -1.39 -9.40 -25.14
CA ALA A 404 -1.08 -10.44 -24.16
C ALA A 404 -0.35 -9.87 -22.94
N MET A 405 0.64 -9.01 -23.13
CA MET A 405 1.37 -8.35 -22.04
C MET A 405 0.47 -7.38 -21.27
N LEU A 406 -0.36 -6.62 -21.98
CA LEU A 406 -1.29 -5.68 -21.36
C LEU A 406 -2.35 -6.38 -20.51
N ARG A 407 -2.86 -7.54 -20.95
CA ARG A 407 -3.77 -8.35 -20.13
C ARG A 407 -3.12 -8.83 -18.84
N LYS A 408 -1.85 -9.27 -18.86
CA LYS A 408 -1.11 -9.57 -17.63
C LYS A 408 -1.06 -8.34 -16.71
N GLY A 409 -0.82 -7.15 -17.27
CA GLY A 409 -0.82 -5.90 -16.50
C GLY A 409 -2.15 -5.56 -15.83
N THR A 410 -3.28 -5.88 -16.45
CA THR A 410 -4.62 -5.68 -15.85
C THR A 410 -4.92 -6.58 -14.65
N LEU A 411 -4.09 -7.59 -14.40
CA LEU A 411 -4.22 -8.47 -13.23
C LEU A 411 -3.56 -7.87 -11.97
N ILE A 412 -2.63 -6.93 -12.13
CA ILE A 412 -1.82 -6.38 -11.04
C ILE A 412 -1.92 -4.85 -10.90
N CYS A 413 -2.71 -4.19 -11.75
CA CYS A 413 -2.84 -2.74 -11.78
C CYS A 413 -4.26 -2.31 -12.18
N ASN A 414 -4.75 -1.23 -11.57
CA ASN A 414 -6.04 -0.61 -11.92
C ASN A 414 -5.92 0.59 -12.88
N ASP A 415 -4.77 0.75 -13.56
CA ASP A 415 -4.56 1.84 -14.51
C ASP A 415 -5.39 1.62 -15.80
N PRO A 416 -6.29 2.55 -16.17
CA PRO A 416 -7.10 2.43 -17.38
C PRO A 416 -6.26 2.41 -18.68
N MET A 417 -5.00 2.86 -18.64
CA MET A 417 -4.13 2.92 -19.81
C MET A 417 -3.82 1.55 -20.41
N PHE A 418 -3.82 0.48 -19.61
CA PHE A 418 -3.71 -0.89 -20.13
C PHE A 418 -4.86 -1.23 -21.08
N TYR A 419 -6.08 -0.80 -20.76
CA TYR A 419 -7.25 -0.98 -21.62
C TYR A 419 -7.23 -0.01 -22.80
N VAL A 420 -6.82 1.24 -22.61
CA VAL A 420 -6.70 2.20 -23.72
C VAL A 420 -5.71 1.71 -24.78
N LEU A 421 -4.56 1.18 -24.37
CA LEU A 421 -3.58 0.68 -25.33
C LEU A 421 -4.07 -0.61 -26.02
N GLN A 422 -4.77 -1.50 -25.31
CA GLN A 422 -5.46 -2.63 -25.94
C GLN A 422 -6.49 -2.18 -26.99
N GLY A 423 -7.26 -1.14 -26.67
CA GLY A 423 -8.21 -0.54 -27.61
C GLY A 423 -7.51 0.05 -28.85
N ASN A 424 -6.38 0.73 -28.68
CA ASN A 424 -5.58 1.23 -29.79
C ASN A 424 -5.09 0.09 -30.69
N ASN A 425 -4.62 -1.01 -30.10
CA ASN A 425 -4.17 -2.19 -30.84
C ASN A 425 -5.32 -2.81 -31.65
N TYR A 426 -6.48 -3.04 -31.03
CA TYR A 426 -7.64 -3.58 -31.74
C TYR A 426 -8.12 -2.67 -32.87
N LYS A 427 -8.07 -1.35 -32.66
CA LYS A 427 -8.39 -0.35 -33.70
C LYS A 427 -7.43 -0.48 -34.90
N GLN A 428 -6.12 -0.59 -34.65
CA GLN A 428 -5.13 -0.79 -35.73
C GLN A 428 -5.32 -2.13 -36.47
N MET A 429 -5.86 -3.14 -35.80
CA MET A 429 -6.24 -4.41 -36.42
C MET A 429 -7.60 -4.39 -37.14
N GLY A 430 -8.30 -3.24 -37.19
CA GLY A 430 -9.65 -3.13 -37.76
C GLY A 430 -10.75 -3.79 -36.91
N GLN A 431 -10.47 -4.20 -35.68
CA GLN A 431 -11.41 -4.86 -34.77
C GLN A 431 -12.16 -3.82 -33.92
N ASN A 432 -13.03 -3.06 -34.57
CA ASN A 432 -13.70 -1.90 -34.00
C ASN A 432 -14.52 -2.21 -32.74
N ASP A 433 -15.28 -3.31 -32.73
CA ASP A 433 -16.10 -3.69 -31.57
C ASP A 433 -15.25 -3.95 -30.32
N LYS A 434 -14.10 -4.60 -30.50
CA LYS A 434 -13.16 -4.85 -29.41
C LYS A 434 -12.47 -3.57 -28.95
N ALA A 435 -12.12 -2.69 -29.88
CA ALA A 435 -11.55 -1.38 -29.55
C ALA A 435 -12.54 -0.57 -28.69
N GLU A 436 -13.80 -0.52 -29.10
CA GLU A 436 -14.87 0.16 -28.38
C GLU A 436 -15.04 -0.40 -26.97
N ALA A 437 -15.11 -1.73 -26.84
CA ALA A 437 -15.24 -2.42 -25.55
C ALA A 437 -14.09 -2.06 -24.59
N MET A 438 -12.84 -2.03 -25.09
CA MET A 438 -11.68 -1.67 -24.27
C MET A 438 -11.71 -0.20 -23.83
N TYR A 439 -12.07 0.74 -24.71
CA TYR A 439 -12.17 2.15 -24.32
C TYR A 439 -13.32 2.40 -23.34
N ARG A 440 -14.45 1.71 -23.49
CA ARG A 440 -15.56 1.75 -22.52
C ARG A 440 -15.11 1.21 -21.16
N LYS A 441 -14.43 0.06 -21.14
CA LYS A 441 -13.88 -0.52 -19.91
C LYS A 441 -12.90 0.43 -19.23
N ALA A 442 -12.00 1.05 -19.98
CA ALA A 442 -11.07 2.06 -19.47
C ALA A 442 -11.81 3.25 -18.81
N TYR A 443 -12.90 3.72 -19.43
CA TYR A 443 -13.73 4.77 -18.84
C TYR A 443 -14.47 4.31 -17.58
N MET A 444 -14.99 3.09 -17.56
CA MET A 444 -15.72 2.55 -16.40
C MET A 444 -14.80 2.31 -15.21
N ILE A 445 -13.56 1.88 -15.42
CA ILE A 445 -12.57 1.73 -14.34
C ILE A 445 -12.14 3.11 -13.79
N MET A 446 -12.11 4.12 -14.65
CA MET A 446 -11.63 5.45 -14.27
C MET A 446 -12.53 6.56 -14.86
N PRO A 447 -13.75 6.74 -14.32
CA PRO A 447 -14.77 7.63 -14.89
C PRO A 447 -14.40 9.13 -14.85
N ASN A 448 -13.32 9.47 -14.15
CA ASN A 448 -12.76 10.82 -14.07
C ASN A 448 -11.65 11.11 -15.10
N ARG A 449 -11.37 10.20 -16.04
CA ARG A 449 -10.43 10.43 -17.14
C ARG A 449 -11.16 10.75 -18.44
N LEU A 450 -10.80 11.88 -19.04
CA LEU A 450 -11.31 12.33 -20.34
C LEU A 450 -10.86 11.42 -21.49
N TYR A 451 -9.62 10.93 -21.43
CA TYR A 451 -8.94 10.31 -22.56
C TYR A 451 -9.66 9.10 -23.17
N PRO A 452 -10.24 8.16 -22.39
CA PRO A 452 -11.06 7.08 -22.95
C PRO A 452 -12.27 7.56 -23.77
N LEU A 453 -12.95 8.64 -23.36
CA LEU A 453 -14.07 9.21 -24.12
C LEU A 453 -13.60 9.83 -25.43
N TYR A 454 -12.47 10.53 -25.38
CA TYR A 454 -11.84 11.07 -26.59
C TYR A 454 -11.44 9.94 -27.56
N LYS A 455 -10.94 8.81 -27.06
CA LYS A 455 -10.63 7.64 -27.90
C LYS A 455 -11.87 7.02 -28.55
N LEU A 456 -12.99 6.93 -27.82
CA LEU A 456 -14.27 6.52 -28.41
C LEU A 456 -14.74 7.49 -29.50
N MET A 457 -14.60 8.80 -29.28
CA MET A 457 -14.93 9.81 -30.29
C MET A 457 -14.14 9.61 -31.58
N LEU A 458 -12.81 9.40 -31.47
CA LEU A 458 -11.95 9.14 -32.62
C LEU A 458 -12.28 7.81 -33.31
N LEU A 459 -12.62 6.76 -32.55
CA LEU A 459 -13.02 5.47 -33.13
C LEU A 459 -14.28 5.61 -33.99
N TYR A 460 -15.30 6.32 -33.50
CA TYR A 460 -16.52 6.54 -34.27
C TYR A 460 -16.31 7.44 -35.49
N LYS A 461 -15.41 8.43 -35.39
CA LYS A 461 -14.99 9.26 -36.53
C LYS A 461 -14.41 8.39 -37.65
N ASP A 462 -13.47 7.51 -37.31
CA ASP A 462 -12.81 6.63 -38.29
C ASP A 462 -13.79 5.60 -38.90
N ASN A 463 -14.81 5.21 -38.16
CA ASN A 463 -15.86 4.28 -38.62
C ASN A 463 -17.01 4.98 -39.37
N ASN A 464 -16.93 6.30 -39.59
CA ASN A 464 -18.01 7.12 -40.14
C ASN A 464 -19.34 7.05 -39.35
N ASP A 465 -19.32 6.64 -38.07
CA ASP A 465 -20.48 6.70 -37.19
C ASP A 465 -20.66 8.13 -36.65
N ARG A 466 -21.35 8.94 -37.45
CA ARG A 466 -21.61 10.35 -37.11
C ARG A 466 -22.43 10.52 -35.83
N LYS A 467 -23.30 9.56 -35.50
CA LYS A 467 -24.15 9.63 -34.31
C LYS A 467 -23.32 9.35 -33.05
N GLY A 468 -22.57 8.26 -33.04
CA GLY A 468 -21.66 7.91 -31.94
C GLY A 468 -20.58 8.97 -31.73
N MET A 469 -19.98 9.46 -32.81
CA MET A 469 -18.97 10.51 -32.78
C MET A 469 -19.50 11.78 -32.10
N LYS A 470 -20.66 12.32 -32.53
CA LYS A 470 -21.26 13.52 -31.92
C LYS A 470 -21.67 13.30 -30.46
N ALA A 471 -22.17 12.12 -30.13
CA ALA A 471 -22.51 11.77 -28.76
C ALA A 471 -21.27 11.80 -27.85
N MET A 472 -20.15 11.24 -28.30
CA MET A 472 -18.90 11.27 -27.52
C MET A 472 -18.28 12.67 -27.49
N ALA A 473 -18.30 13.42 -28.59
CA ALA A 473 -17.83 14.80 -28.63
C ALA A 473 -18.56 15.67 -27.59
N THR A 474 -19.88 15.52 -27.48
CA THR A 474 -20.69 16.22 -26.47
C THR A 474 -20.25 15.85 -25.05
N ARG A 475 -19.99 14.56 -24.78
CA ARG A 475 -19.49 14.11 -23.48
C ARG A 475 -18.09 14.65 -23.19
N VAL A 476 -17.19 14.68 -24.17
CA VAL A 476 -15.82 15.22 -24.05
C VAL A 476 -15.85 16.71 -23.71
N LEU A 477 -16.68 17.50 -24.39
CA LEU A 477 -16.83 18.93 -24.12
C LEU A 477 -17.36 19.22 -22.72
N ASN A 478 -18.41 18.50 -22.32
CA ASN A 478 -19.08 18.71 -21.03
C ASN A 478 -18.31 18.10 -19.85
N PHE A 479 -17.30 17.27 -20.13
CA PHE A 479 -16.50 16.61 -19.11
C PHE A 479 -15.82 17.61 -18.19
N GLN A 480 -15.82 17.33 -16.89
CA GLN A 480 -15.17 18.16 -15.89
C GLN A 480 -13.86 17.50 -15.45
N GLU A 481 -12.75 17.87 -16.07
CA GLU A 481 -11.43 17.33 -15.69
C GLU A 481 -11.03 17.73 -14.25
N LYS A 482 -10.46 16.76 -13.54
CA LYS A 482 -9.82 16.98 -12.22
C LYS A 482 -8.63 17.93 -12.33
N VAL A 483 -7.86 17.81 -13.41
CA VAL A 483 -6.69 18.65 -13.72
C VAL A 483 -6.78 19.09 -15.17
N LYS A 484 -6.82 20.40 -15.40
CA LYS A 484 -6.71 20.98 -16.74
C LYS A 484 -5.28 20.84 -17.23
N SER A 485 -5.10 20.18 -18.36
CA SER A 485 -3.81 20.05 -19.04
C SER A 485 -3.91 20.50 -20.51
N PRO A 486 -2.80 20.87 -21.16
CA PRO A 486 -2.78 21.19 -22.58
C PRO A 486 -3.46 20.12 -23.44
N ALA A 487 -3.20 18.84 -23.14
CA ALA A 487 -3.83 17.71 -23.83
C ALA A 487 -5.35 17.69 -23.67
N THR A 488 -5.90 17.95 -22.47
CA THR A 488 -7.36 18.00 -22.28
C THR A 488 -8.01 19.17 -23.00
N ILE A 489 -7.31 20.31 -23.10
CA ILE A 489 -7.78 21.50 -23.84
C ILE A 489 -7.85 21.18 -25.33
N GLU A 490 -6.82 20.54 -25.88
CA GLU A 490 -6.77 20.15 -27.29
C GLU A 490 -7.87 19.14 -27.64
N MET A 491 -8.06 18.10 -26.81
CA MET A 491 -9.15 17.11 -27.00
C MET A 491 -10.52 17.77 -27.01
N LYS A 492 -10.76 18.74 -26.11
CA LYS A 492 -12.01 19.51 -26.08
C LYS A 492 -12.15 20.43 -27.30
N LYS A 493 -11.06 21.03 -27.78
CA LYS A 493 -11.07 21.85 -29.00
C LYS A 493 -11.49 21.04 -30.22
N GLU A 494 -10.94 19.83 -30.38
CA GLU A 494 -11.34 18.94 -31.48
C GLU A 494 -12.80 18.51 -31.36
N ALA A 495 -13.25 18.15 -30.15
CA ALA A 495 -14.65 17.82 -29.90
C ALA A 495 -15.60 18.99 -30.23
N LYS A 496 -15.18 20.23 -29.96
CA LYS A 496 -15.95 21.44 -30.30
C LYS A 496 -16.15 21.55 -31.81
N HIS A 497 -15.07 21.42 -32.56
CA HIS A 497 -15.10 21.48 -34.03
C HIS A 497 -16.09 20.46 -34.63
N ILE A 498 -16.07 19.22 -34.13
CA ILE A 498 -16.96 18.13 -34.58
C ILE A 498 -18.45 18.45 -34.35
N ILE A 499 -18.77 19.17 -33.28
CA ILE A 499 -20.16 19.58 -33.00
C ILE A 499 -20.57 20.72 -33.94
N GLU A 500 -19.67 21.68 -34.17
CA GLU A 500 -19.88 22.89 -34.97
C GLU A 500 -19.92 22.63 -36.49
N GLU A 501 -19.27 21.56 -37.00
CA GLU A 501 -19.28 21.11 -38.41
C GLU A 501 -20.67 20.64 -38.94
N LYS A 502 -21.79 21.17 -38.42
CA LYS A 502 -23.14 20.82 -38.87
C LYS A 502 -24.21 21.90 -38.62
N ASN A 503 -23.83 23.17 -38.71
CA ASN A 503 -24.78 24.28 -38.95
C ASN A 503 -24.72 24.80 -40.41
N GLU A 504 -24.02 24.07 -41.30
CA GLU A 504 -24.14 24.13 -42.76
C GLU A 504 -24.62 22.76 -43.25
#